data_AF-A0A7V7KC58-F1
#
_entry.id   AF-A0A7V7KC58-F1
#
_cell.length_a   1.000
_cell.length_b   1.000
_cell.length_c   1.000
_cell.angle_alpha   90.00
_cell.angle_beta   90.00
_cell.angle_gamma   90.00
#
_symmetry.space_group_name_H-M   'P 1'
#
loop_
_entity.id
_entity.type
_entity.pdbx_description
1 polymer ?
#
loop_
_entity_poly.entity_id
_entity_poly.type
_entity_poly.pdbx_seq_one_letter_code
_entity_poly.pdbx_strand_id
1 'polypeptide(L)' 'METTALKKMWRDLFGIEPPPYNKRFLVNRLSYRLRELAFGGLTKETVGRLEIMDDARRPHP' A
#
# COMPACT_ATOMS: atom_id res chain seq x y z
N MET A 1 8.87 -13.79 8.94
CA MET A 1 9.56 -12.52 9.24
C MET A 1 9.49 -12.20 10.73
N GLU A 2 10.65 -12.01 11.34
CA GLU A 2 10.79 -11.59 12.74
C GLU A 2 10.35 -10.12 12.92
N THR A 3 9.84 -9.77 14.11
CA THR A 3 9.45 -8.38 14.43
C THR A 3 10.62 -7.40 14.29
N THR A 4 11.85 -7.84 14.55
CA THR A 4 13.09 -7.08 14.41
C THR A 4 13.31 -6.59 12.98
N ALA A 5 13.07 -7.46 11.98
CA ALA A 5 13.22 -7.11 10.57
C ALA A 5 12.20 -6.05 10.12
N LEU A 6 10.94 -6.16 10.58
CA LEU A 6 9.89 -5.17 10.29
C LEU A 6 10.25 -3.80 10.88
N LYS A 7 10.80 -3.76 12.10
CA LYS A 7 11.24 -2.50 12.73
C LYS A 7 12.39 -1.84 11.97
N LYS A 8 13.35 -2.63 11.49
CA LYS A 8 14.45 -2.12 10.65
C LYS A 8 13.92 -1.52 9.35
N MET A 9 13.06 -2.25 8.64
CA MET A 9 12.46 -1.81 7.38
C MET A 9 11.59 -0.57 7.56
N TRP A 10 10.90 -0.44 8.69
CA TRP A 10 10.16 0.76 9.05
C TRP A 10 11.07 1.98 9.20
N ARG A 11 12.17 1.85 9.96
CA ARG A 11 13.14 2.94 10.12
C ARG A 11 13.78 3.34 8.78
N ASP A 12 14.06 2.37 7.93
CA ASP A 12 14.63 2.59 6.60
C ASP A 12 13.66 3.36 5.68
N LEU A 13 12.38 2.99 5.67
CA LEU A 13 11.37 3.58 4.78
C LEU A 13 10.76 4.89 5.31
N PHE A 14 10.65 5.05 6.62
CA PHE A 14 9.96 6.19 7.24
C PHE A 14 10.88 7.12 8.03
N GLY A 15 12.12 6.73 8.34
CA GLY A 15 13.07 7.54 9.11
C GLY A 15 12.71 7.76 10.58
N ILE A 16 11.60 7.19 11.06
CA ILE A 16 11.09 7.34 12.43
C ILE A 16 11.04 5.99 13.14
N GLU A 17 10.92 6.01 14.47
CA GLU A 17 10.75 4.78 15.24
C GLU A 17 9.37 4.14 15.00
N PRO A 18 9.31 2.80 14.89
CA PRO A 18 8.05 2.09 14.76
C PRO A 18 7.27 2.14 16.07
N PRO A 19 5.93 2.31 16.02
CA PRO A 19 5.12 2.29 17.21
C PRO A 19 5.21 0.94 17.96
N PRO A 20 5.03 0.92 19.30
CA PRO A 20 5.16 -0.30 20.11
C PRO A 20 4.02 -1.30 19.90
N TYR A 21 2.96 -0.94 19.18
CA TYR A 21 1.76 -1.74 19.01
C TYR A 21 1.84 -2.74 17.84
N ASN A 22 1.00 -3.77 17.93
CA ASN A 22 0.69 -4.83 16.96
C ASN A 22 1.55 -4.94 15.67
N LYS A 23 2.32 -6.02 15.56
CA LYS A 23 3.06 -6.45 14.35
C LYS A 23 2.24 -6.37 13.06
N ARG A 24 0.94 -6.71 13.12
CA ARG A 24 0.01 -6.62 11.98
C ARG A 24 -0.07 -5.21 11.39
N PHE A 25 -0.02 -4.17 12.22
CA PHE A 25 -0.05 -2.78 11.77
C PHE A 25 1.21 -2.43 10.98
N LEU A 26 2.39 -2.81 11.50
CA LEU A 26 3.67 -2.62 10.81
C LEU A 26 3.65 -3.29 9.44
N VAL A 27 3.18 -4.54 9.36
CA VAL A 27 3.08 -5.29 8.11
C VAL A 27 2.16 -4.60 7.10
N ASN A 28 0.96 -4.19 7.51
CA ASN A 28 0.02 -3.51 6.62
C ASN A 28 0.60 -2.20 6.06
N ARG A 29 1.20 -1.37 6.93
CA ARG A 29 1.74 -0.08 6.52
C ARG A 29 2.97 -0.23 5.62
N LEU A 30 3.87 -1.16 5.94
CA LEU A 30 5.03 -1.49 5.10
C LEU A 30 4.61 -2.02 3.74
N SER A 31 3.60 -2.88 3.70
CA SER A 31 3.06 -3.43 2.45
C SER A 31 2.45 -2.33 1.58
N TYR A 32 1.75 -1.37 2.20
CA TYR A 32 1.21 -0.21 1.50
C TYR A 32 2.32 0.66 0.93
N ARG A 33 3.34 1.00 1.73
CA ARG A 33 4.47 1.82 1.28
C ARG A 33 5.27 1.16 0.16
N LEU A 34 5.53 -0.14 0.27
CA LEU A 34 6.21 -0.89 -0.77
C LEU A 34 5.39 -0.90 -2.07
N ARG A 35 4.07 -1.01 -1.97
CA ARG A 35 3.16 -0.91 -3.12
C ARG A 35 3.21 0.49 -3.75
N GLU A 36 3.21 1.54 -2.94
CA GLU A 36 3.38 2.91 -3.45
C GLU A 36 4.74 3.12 -4.15
N LEU A 37 5.82 2.55 -3.63
CA LEU A 37 7.15 2.64 -4.23
C LEU A 37 7.27 1.81 -5.52
N ALA A 38 6.70 0.61 -5.54
CA ALA A 38 6.75 -0.28 -6.69
C ALA A 38 5.83 0.19 -7.84
N PHE A 39 4.69 0.80 -7.50
CA PHE A 39 3.66 1.17 -8.48
C PHE A 39 3.47 2.69 -8.65
N GLY A 40 4.15 3.53 -7.85
CA GLY A 40 4.14 4.99 -7.97
C GLY A 40 2.86 5.69 -7.46
N GLY A 41 2.03 4.99 -6.67
CA GLY A 41 0.61 5.31 -6.49
C GLY A 41 -0.21 4.74 -7.65
N LEU A 42 -1.53 4.54 -7.50
CA LEU A 42 -2.38 4.09 -8.62
C LEU A 42 -2.12 4.99 -9.82
N THR A 43 -1.40 4.47 -10.82
CA THR A 43 -1.15 5.20 -12.07
C THR A 43 -2.50 5.64 -12.62
N LYS A 44 -2.56 6.80 -13.26
CA LYS A 44 -3.79 7.24 -13.95
C LYS A 44 -4.36 6.17 -14.86
N GLU A 45 -3.51 5.30 -15.39
CA GLU A 45 -3.89 4.11 -16.15
C GLU A 45 -4.66 3.07 -15.33
N THR A 46 -4.28 2.82 -14.06
CA THR A 46 -5.03 1.91 -13.17
C THR A 46 -6.36 2.54 -12.73
N VAL A 47 -6.40 3.85 -12.47
CA VAL A 47 -7.67 4.57 -12.23
C VAL A 47 -8.57 4.50 -13.46
N GLY A 48 -8.03 4.81 -14.65
CA GLY A 48 -8.78 4.76 -15.91
C GLY A 48 -9.26 3.34 -16.24
N ARG A 49 -8.48 2.30 -15.92
CA ARG A 49 -8.92 0.91 -16.09
C ARG A 49 -10.02 0.52 -15.08
N LEU A 50 -10.00 1.08 -13.88
CA LEU A 50 -11.07 0.91 -12.90
C LEU A 50 -12.35 1.68 -13.31
N GLU A 51 -12.22 2.89 -13.88
CA GLU A 51 -13.33 3.68 -14.42
C GLU A 51 -13.98 3.00 -15.63
N ILE A 52 -13.19 2.43 -16.55
CA ILE A 52 -13.69 1.64 -17.69
C ILE A 52 -14.44 0.38 -17.20
N MET A 53 -14.01 -0.24 -16.10
CA MET A 53 -14.68 -1.41 -15.54
C MET A 53 -15.94 -1.06 -14.71
N ASP A 54 -16.02 0.14 -14.14
CA ASP A 54 -17.21 0.66 -13.47
C ASP A 54 -18.29 1.08 -14.47
N ASP A 55 -17.88 1.73 -15.57
CA ASP A 55 -18.74 2.08 -16.72
C ASP A 55 -19.37 0.83 -17.38
N ALA A 56 -18.56 -0.22 -17.60
CA ALA A 56 -19.03 -1.49 -18.15
C ALA A 56 -20.02 -2.25 -17.23
N ARG A 57 -20.17 -1.84 -15.96
CA ARG A 57 -21.07 -2.47 -14.98
C ARG A 57 -22.36 -1.69 -14.75
N ARG A 58 -22.54 -0.51 -15.35
CA ARG A 58 -23.85 0.15 -15.45
C ARG A 58 -24.55 -0.30 -16.74
N PRO A 59 -25.68 -1.03 -16.67
CA PRO A 59 -26.59 -1.03 -17.80
C PRO A 59 -27.10 0.40 -18.00
N HIS A 60 -26.81 0.97 -19.17
CA HIS A 60 -27.42 2.20 -19.66
C HIS A 60 -28.96 2.03 -19.64
N PRO A 61 -29.74 3.00 -19.09
CA PRO A 61 -31.17 3.08 -19.37
C PRO A 61 -31.45 3.48 -20.83
#